data_AF-A0A140KAQ6-F1
#
_entry.id   AF-A0A140KAQ6-F1
#
_cell.length_a   1.000
_cell.length_b   1.000
_cell.length_c   1.000
_cell.angle_alpha   90.00
_cell.angle_beta   90.00
_cell.angle_gamma   90.00
#
_symmetry.space_group_name_H-M   'P 1'
#
loop_
_entity.id
_entity.type
_entity.pdbx_description
1 polymer ?
#
loop_
_entity_poly.entity_id
_entity_poly.type
_entity_poly.pdbx_seq_one_letter_code
_entity_poly.pdbx_strand_id
1 'polypeptide(L)'
;MMDLQAAIGIYQLARVEENWQRRYEIWQKYNDAFANLPLQLPAEPEPEPEIRHAYHLYTILIDETKTGISRDTFLEAMTQAKIGVGVYYLSLAKHPYYQQIFKLEARKLSSCHESW
;
A
#
# COMPACT_ATOMS: atom_id res chain seq x y z
N MET A 1 0.18 -27.00 2.43
CA MET A 1 -0.24 -26.46 3.74
C MET A 1 -0.18 -27.60 4.75
N MET A 2 0.40 -27.38 5.92
CA MET A 2 0.46 -28.38 6.99
C MET A 2 -0.64 -28.11 8.03
N ASP A 3 -1.02 -29.12 8.82
CA ASP A 3 -2.08 -29.02 9.82
C ASP A 3 -1.91 -27.87 10.80
N LEU A 4 -0.67 -27.54 11.19
CA LEU A 4 -0.41 -26.39 12.06
C LEU A 4 -0.84 -25.06 11.42
N GLN A 5 -0.60 -24.88 10.12
CA GLN A 5 -1.00 -23.68 9.40
C GLN A 5 -2.53 -23.62 9.23
N ALA A 6 -3.16 -24.77 8.97
CA ALA A 6 -4.60 -24.88 8.87
C ALA A 6 -5.29 -24.58 10.21
N ALA A 7 -4.72 -25.08 11.32
CA ALA A 7 -5.20 -24.82 12.67
C ALA A 7 -5.19 -23.32 12.99
N ILE A 8 -4.11 -22.60 12.67
CA ILE A 8 -4.06 -21.13 12.80
C ILE A 8 -5.12 -20.48 11.90
N GLY A 9 -5.25 -20.94 10.66
CA GLY A 9 -6.17 -20.40 9.67
C GLY A 9 -7.64 -20.47 10.09
N ILE A 10 -8.09 -21.58 10.69
CA ILE A 10 -9.50 -21.74 11.11
C ILE A 10 -9.90 -20.67 12.14
N TYR A 11 -9.03 -20.36 13.11
CA TYR A 11 -9.29 -19.32 14.09
C TYR A 11 -9.17 -17.89 13.51
N GLN A 12 -8.30 -17.69 12.51
CA GLN A 12 -8.25 -16.41 11.77
C GLN A 12 -9.53 -16.19 10.95
N LEU A 13 -10.02 -17.24 10.26
CA LEU A 13 -11.26 -17.20 9.49
C LEU A 13 -12.48 -16.92 10.36
N ALA A 14 -12.55 -17.52 11.55
CA ALA A 14 -13.63 -17.25 12.51
C ALA A 14 -13.74 -15.76 12.91
N ARG A 15 -12.67 -14.97 12.73
CA ARG A 15 -12.59 -13.54 13.07
C ARG A 15 -12.46 -12.64 11.86
N VAL A 16 -12.63 -13.15 10.64
CA VAL A 16 -12.36 -12.39 9.41
C VAL A 16 -13.24 -11.15 9.31
N GLU A 17 -14.52 -11.25 9.67
CA GLU A 17 -15.47 -10.13 9.62
C GLU A 17 -15.19 -9.07 10.69
N GLU A 18 -14.91 -9.49 11.93
CA GLU A 18 -14.49 -8.59 13.02
C GLU A 18 -13.23 -7.80 12.60
N ASN A 19 -12.23 -8.50 12.07
CA ASN A 19 -10.98 -7.90 11.62
C ASN A 19 -11.18 -6.97 10.42
N TRP A 20 -12.06 -7.33 9.48
CA TRP A 20 -12.40 -6.47 8.35
C TRP A 20 -13.06 -5.17 8.82
N GLN A 21 -14.05 -5.27 9.72
CA GLN A 21 -14.74 -4.09 10.25
C GLN A 21 -13.76 -3.14 10.94
N ARG A 22 -12.84 -3.72 11.72
CA ARG A 22 -11.79 -2.94 12.37
C ARG A 22 -10.88 -2.23 11.37
N ARG A 23 -10.52 -2.88 10.26
CA ARG A 23 -9.71 -2.26 9.19
C ARG A 23 -10.46 -1.13 8.50
N TYR A 24 -11.76 -1.30 8.24
CA TYR A 24 -12.60 -0.26 7.67
C TYR A 24 -12.65 0.99 8.56
N GLU A 25 -12.86 0.83 9.86
CA GLU A 25 -12.84 1.97 10.81
C GLU A 25 -11.50 2.72 10.81
N ILE A 26 -10.38 2.00 10.79
CA ILE A 26 -9.05 2.60 10.77
C ILE A 26 -8.82 3.32 9.44
N TRP A 27 -9.27 2.74 8.32
CA TRP A 27 -9.18 3.35 6.99
C TRP A 27 -9.90 4.69 6.95
N GLN A 28 -11.17 4.73 7.41
CA GLN A 28 -11.95 5.96 7.46
C GLN A 28 -11.30 7.01 8.37
N LYS A 29 -10.77 6.59 9.52
CA LYS A 29 -10.02 7.49 10.40
C LYS A 29 -8.80 8.13 9.71
N TYR A 30 -8.09 7.37 8.88
CA TYR A 30 -6.97 7.93 8.11
C TYR A 30 -7.43 8.84 6.97
N ASN A 31 -8.52 8.50 6.27
CA ASN A 31 -9.12 9.39 5.28
C ASN A 31 -9.43 10.75 5.89
N ASP A 32 -10.12 10.77 7.04
CA ASP A 32 -10.49 12.00 7.73
C ASP A 32 -9.25 12.78 8.22
N ALA A 33 -8.30 12.08 8.85
CA ALA A 33 -7.11 12.71 9.43
C ALA A 33 -6.18 13.31 8.36
N PHE A 34 -6.15 12.72 7.16
CA PHE A 34 -5.23 13.12 6.09
C PHE A 34 -5.88 13.92 4.97
N ALA A 35 -7.20 14.14 5.00
CA ALA A 35 -7.96 14.81 3.93
C ALA A 35 -7.41 16.17 3.50
N ASN A 36 -6.79 16.91 4.43
CA ASN A 36 -6.26 18.25 4.19
C ASN A 36 -4.73 18.30 4.01
N LEU A 37 -4.07 17.14 3.97
CA LEU A 37 -2.64 17.07 3.69
C LEU A 37 -2.39 17.07 2.19
N PRO A 38 -1.23 17.56 1.70
CA PRO A 38 -0.86 17.52 0.29
C PRO A 38 -0.45 16.11 -0.18
N LEU A 39 -1.18 15.09 0.25
CA LEU A 39 -0.98 13.68 -0.07
C LEU A 39 -2.06 13.22 -1.04
N GLN A 40 -1.73 12.25 -1.89
CA GLN A 40 -2.78 11.48 -2.55
C GLN A 40 -3.13 10.29 -1.66
N LEU A 41 -4.38 10.25 -1.20
CA LEU A 41 -4.91 9.14 -0.42
C LEU A 41 -5.32 7.98 -1.33
N PRO A 42 -5.45 6.75 -0.78
CA PRO A 42 -6.07 5.65 -1.51
C PRO A 42 -7.43 6.07 -2.08
N ALA A 43 -7.73 5.61 -3.31
CA ALA A 43 -9.07 5.77 -3.85
C ALA A 43 -10.08 4.98 -3.00
N GLU A 44 -11.30 5.51 -2.88
CA GLU A 44 -12.40 4.73 -2.33
C GLU A 44 -12.66 3.52 -3.25
N PRO A 45 -12.81 2.31 -2.68
CA PRO A 45 -13.12 1.14 -3.48
C PRO A 45 -14.41 1.33 -4.26
N GLU A 46 -14.39 1.02 -5.55
CA GLU A 46 -15.61 1.05 -6.35
C GLU A 46 -16.63 0.03 -5.80
N PRO A 47 -17.91 0.41 -5.65
CA PRO A 47 -18.93 -0.49 -5.14
C PRO A 47 -19.29 -1.50 -6.23
N GLU A 48 -18.55 -2.60 -6.28
CA GLU A 48 -18.85 -3.74 -7.13
C GLU A 48 -19.60 -4.84 -6.34
N PRO A 49 -20.73 -5.38 -6.84
CA PRO A 49 -21.61 -6.29 -6.09
C PRO A 49 -20.94 -7.54 -5.51
N GLU A 50 -19.85 -8.00 -6.12
CA GLU A 50 -19.13 -9.22 -5.72
C GLU A 50 -17.70 -8.94 -5.24
N ILE A 51 -17.29 -7.67 -5.16
CA ILE A 51 -15.94 -7.29 -4.74
C ILE A 51 -16.02 -6.49 -3.45
N ARG A 52 -15.32 -6.99 -2.43
CA ARG A 52 -15.12 -6.28 -1.18
C ARG A 52 -13.64 -6.01 -0.98
N HIS A 53 -13.28 -4.75 -0.93
CA HIS A 53 -11.91 -4.35 -0.63
C HIS A 53 -11.53 -4.79 0.79
N ALA A 54 -10.37 -5.42 0.96
CA ALA A 54 -9.94 -5.99 2.23
C ALA A 54 -9.27 -4.98 3.18
N TYR A 55 -9.00 -3.76 2.71
CA TYR A 55 -8.28 -2.71 3.45
C TYR A 55 -6.95 -3.23 4.03
N HIS A 56 -6.19 -3.94 3.18
CA HIS A 56 -4.94 -4.57 3.60
C HIS A 56 -3.84 -3.54 3.85
N LEU A 57 -3.67 -2.57 2.94
CA LEU A 57 -2.64 -1.54 2.96
C LEU A 57 -3.26 -0.16 2.69
N TYR A 58 -3.01 0.80 3.58
CA TYR A 58 -3.37 2.20 3.38
C TYR A 58 -2.20 2.91 2.70
N THR A 59 -2.19 2.90 1.37
CA THR A 59 -1.08 3.43 0.57
C THR A 59 -1.31 4.89 0.20
N ILE A 60 -0.51 5.80 0.74
CA ILE A 60 -0.46 7.19 0.32
C ILE A 60 0.59 7.38 -0.79
N LEU A 61 0.38 8.33 -1.70
CA LEU A 61 1.43 8.81 -2.61
C LEU A 61 1.92 10.17 -2.14
N ILE A 62 3.25 10.30 -2.13
CA ILE A 62 3.96 11.52 -1.81
C ILE A 62 4.44 12.09 -3.14
N ASP A 63 3.81 13.17 -3.56
CA ASP A 63 4.25 13.94 -4.72
C ASP A 63 5.21 15.02 -4.23
N GLU A 64 6.51 14.80 -4.43
CA GLU A 64 7.58 15.70 -3.95
C GLU A 64 7.37 17.15 -4.42
N THR A 65 6.75 17.37 -5.59
CA THR A 65 6.46 18.71 -6.09
C THR A 65 5.39 19.44 -5.26
N LYS A 66 4.49 18.69 -4.62
CA LYS A 66 3.41 19.24 -3.78
C LYS A 66 3.77 19.25 -2.30
N THR A 67 4.46 18.22 -1.83
CA THR A 67 4.81 18.04 -0.41
C THR A 67 6.12 18.72 -0.04
N GLY A 68 7.00 18.98 -1.02
CA GLY A 68 8.35 19.49 -0.80
C GLY A 68 9.31 18.48 -0.16
N ILE A 69 8.90 17.22 -0.01
CA ILE A 69 9.72 16.14 0.54
C ILE A 69 9.64 14.90 -0.35
N SER A 70 10.79 14.24 -0.53
CA SER A 70 10.83 12.95 -1.22
C SER A 70 10.21 11.85 -0.37
N ARG A 71 9.78 10.76 -1.02
CA ARG A 71 9.28 9.54 -0.35
C ARG A 71 10.33 8.96 0.60
N ASP A 72 11.60 8.92 0.20
CA ASP A 72 12.68 8.33 1.00
C ASP A 72 12.94 9.15 2.26
N THR A 73 12.96 10.49 2.16
CA THR A 73 13.07 11.39 3.32
C THR A 73 11.90 11.21 4.29
N PHE A 74 10.67 11.07 3.78
CA PHE A 74 9.51 10.75 4.60
C PHE A 74 9.68 9.42 5.35
N LEU A 75 10.15 8.38 4.66
CA LEU A 75 10.35 7.04 5.24
C LEU A 75 11.38 7.07 6.37
N GLU A 76 12.49 7.80 6.19
CA GLU A 76 13.50 8.00 7.23
C GLU A 76 12.92 8.72 8.45
N ALA A 77 12.15 9.80 8.24
CA ALA A 77 11.52 10.55 9.32
C ALA A 77 10.50 9.70 10.11
N MET A 78 9.69 8.90 9.42
CA MET A 78 8.75 7.97 10.06
C MET A 78 9.48 6.90 10.88
N THR A 79 10.60 6.38 10.36
CA THR A 79 11.45 5.42 11.07
C THR A 79 12.05 6.03 12.34
N GLN A 80 12.56 7.26 12.27
CA GLN A 80 13.07 7.98 13.45
C GLN A 80 11.97 8.23 14.49
N ALA A 81 10.74 8.48 14.04
CA ALA A 81 9.55 8.59 14.88
C ALA A 81 9.02 7.24 15.40
N LYS A 82 9.68 6.12 15.05
CA LYS A 82 9.27 4.74 15.39
C LYS A 82 7.91 4.34 14.82
N ILE A 83 7.57 4.86 13.66
CA ILE A 83 6.36 4.52 12.91
C ILE A 83 6.75 3.65 11.72
N GLY A 84 6.29 2.40 11.72
CA GLY A 84 6.56 1.44 10.64
C GLY A 84 5.80 1.80 9.36
N VAL A 85 6.52 2.10 8.29
CA VAL A 85 6.00 2.30 6.94
C VAL A 85 6.82 1.49 5.94
N GLY A 86 6.25 1.23 4.75
CA GLY A 86 6.90 0.43 3.71
C GLY A 86 6.56 0.91 2.30
N VAL A 87 7.34 0.44 1.33
CA VAL A 87 7.18 0.77 -0.09
C VAL A 87 6.55 -0.42 -0.82
N TYR A 88 5.44 -0.18 -1.51
CA TYR A 88 4.65 -1.22 -2.17
C TYR A 88 4.32 -0.83 -3.61
N TYR A 89 4.99 -1.36 -4.64
CA TYR A 89 6.27 -2.09 -4.61
C TYR A 89 7.21 -1.47 -5.63
N LEU A 90 8.50 -1.85 -5.59
CA LEU A 90 9.41 -1.53 -6.68
C LEU A 90 8.86 -2.12 -7.99
N SER A 91 8.60 -1.25 -8.97
CA SER A 91 8.12 -1.65 -10.30
C SER A 91 8.99 -2.73 -10.91
N LEU A 92 8.38 -3.73 -11.55
CA LEU A 92 9.08 -4.86 -12.19
C LEU A 92 10.20 -4.40 -13.14
N ALA A 93 9.98 -3.31 -13.89
CA ALA A 93 10.99 -2.79 -14.82
C ALA A 93 12.23 -2.19 -14.14
N LYS A 94 12.19 -1.96 -12.82
CA LYS A 94 13.34 -1.54 -12.00
C LYS A 94 14.11 -2.72 -11.39
N HIS A 95 13.61 -3.95 -11.50
CA HIS A 95 14.31 -5.13 -10.97
C HIS A 95 15.34 -5.66 -11.99
N PRO A 96 16.61 -5.90 -11.59
CA PRO A 96 17.67 -6.34 -12.50
C PRO A 96 17.35 -7.63 -13.26
N TYR A 97 16.69 -8.58 -12.61
CA TYR A 97 16.28 -9.84 -13.22
C TYR A 97 15.38 -9.61 -14.46
N TYR A 98 14.39 -8.73 -14.32
CA TYR A 98 13.43 -8.44 -15.39
C TYR A 98 14.04 -7.59 -16.51
N GLN A 99 14.99 -6.71 -16.17
CA GLN A 99 15.78 -5.97 -17.16
C GLN A 99 16.65 -6.90 -18.01
N GLN A 100 17.32 -7.88 -17.38
CA GLN A 100 18.23 -8.80 -18.08
C GLN A 100 17.48 -9.80 -18.96
N ILE A 101 16.43 -10.42 -18.44
CA ILE A 101 15.71 -11.49 -19.13
C ILE A 101 14.76 -10.93 -20.19
N PHE A 102 14.03 -9.87 -19.87
CA PHE A 102 12.95 -9.35 -20.72
C PHE A 102 13.26 -8.01 -21.38
N LYS A 103 14.45 -7.43 -21.13
CA LYS A 103 14.83 -6.10 -21.64
C LYS A 103 13.78 -5.03 -21.32
N LEU A 104 13.12 -5.19 -20.15
CA LEU A 104 12.11 -4.25 -19.69
C LEU A 104 12.80 -2.93 -19.31
N GLU A 105 12.52 -1.89 -20.09
CA GLU A 105 13.04 -0.55 -19.84
C GLU A 105 12.08 0.22 -18.94
N ALA A 106 12.63 0.77 -17.86
CA ALA A 106 11.86 1.46 -16.84
C ALA A 106 11.09 2.68 -17.41
N ARG A 107 11.62 3.33 -18.45
CA ARG A 107 11.02 4.51 -19.11
C ARG A 107 9.76 4.20 -19.96
N LYS A 108 9.51 2.93 -20.33
CA LYS A 108 8.36 2.56 -21.20
C LYS A 108 7.05 2.30 -20.46
N LEU A 109 7.08 2.28 -19.12
CA LEU A 109 5.91 2.12 -18.26
C LEU A 109 5.73 3.40 -17.45
N SER A 110 5.30 4.49 -18.11
CA SER A 110 5.24 5.85 -17.53
C SER A 110 4.44 5.92 -16.23
N SER A 111 3.32 5.18 -16.12
CA SER A 111 2.53 5.10 -14.87
C SER A 111 3.27 4.46 -13.69
N CYS A 112 4.35 3.72 -13.94
CA CYS A 112 5.17 3.05 -12.93
C CYS A 112 6.45 3.82 -12.61
N HIS A 113 6.77 4.88 -13.35
CA HIS A 113 8.06 5.55 -13.31
C HIS A 113 8.01 7.03 -12.91
N GLU A 114 6.88 7.71 -13.12
CA GLU A 114 6.77 9.17 -12.98
C GLU A 114 6.05 9.62 -11.68
N SER A 115 5.76 8.71 -10.75
CA SER A 115 4.95 9.03 -9.56
C SER A 115 5.41 8.31 -8.29
N TRP A 116 6.72 8.26 -8.03
CA TRP A 116 7.31 7.72 -6.79
C TRP A 116 8.30 8.69 -6.17
#